data_AF-A0A9W7F8R8-F1
#
_entry.id   AF-A0A9W7F8R8-F1
#
_cell.length_a   1.000
_cell.length_b   1.000
_cell.length_c   1.000
_cell.angle_alpha   90.00
_cell.angle_beta   90.00
_cell.angle_gamma   90.00
#
_symmetry.space_group_name_H-M   'P 1'
#
loop_
_entity.id
_entity.type
_entity.pdbx_description
1 polymer ?
#
loop_
_entity_poly.entity_id
_entity_poly.type
_entity_poly.pdbx_seq_one_letter_code
_entity_poly.pdbx_strand_id
1 'polypeptide(L)'
;MLFYSFFKTLCSKPVAIELKNDLILTGTLHSVDQYLNIHLLNVSIVSPEKYPQLSGLKNVFVRGSVVRYIQLPSGEVDVELLMDATRKENAVKKNEKKVKA
;
A
#
# COMPACT_ATOMS: atom_id res chain seq x y z
N MET A 1 10.04 7.75 7.06
CA MET A 1 8.73 7.34 6.48
C MET A 1 8.96 6.40 5.29
N LEU A 2 9.67 5.29 5.52
CA LEU A 2 10.09 4.35 4.47
C LEU A 2 8.94 3.89 3.56
N PHE A 3 7.86 3.36 4.14
CA PHE A 3 6.77 2.76 3.36
C PHE A 3 5.93 3.78 2.60
N TYR A 4 5.77 5.00 3.12
CA TYR A 4 5.14 6.08 2.38
C TYR A 4 5.93 6.40 1.10
N SER A 5 7.25 6.59 1.22
CA SER A 5 8.12 6.84 0.06
C SER A 5 8.11 5.66 -0.91
N PHE A 6 8.15 4.43 -0.40
CA PHE A 6 8.06 3.22 -1.23
C PHE A 6 6.75 3.17 -2.04
N PHE A 7 5.58 3.31 -1.41
CA PHE A 7 4.31 3.27 -2.14
C PHE A 7 4.13 4.45 -3.12
N LYS A 8 4.77 5.59 -2.88
CA LYS A 8 4.79 6.69 -3.87
C LYS A 8 5.52 6.30 -5.16
N THR A 9 6.52 5.42 -5.10
CA THR A 9 7.19 4.90 -6.32
C THR A 9 6.28 4.00 -7.15
N LEU A 10 5.26 3.41 -6.52
CA LEU A 10 4.31 2.48 -7.14
C LEU A 10 3.03 3.17 -7.63
N CYS A 11 2.96 4.50 -7.56
CA CYS A 11 1.87 5.26 -8.18
C CYS A 11 1.80 4.94 -9.69
N SER A 12 0.57 4.86 -10.20
CA SER A 12 0.20 4.42 -11.56
C SER A 12 0.44 2.95 -11.88
N LYS A 13 0.80 2.11 -10.90
CA LYS A 13 0.95 0.65 -11.07
C LYS A 13 -0.31 -0.11 -10.65
N PRO A 14 -0.59 -1.28 -11.26
CA PRO A 14 -1.67 -2.15 -10.82
C PRO A 14 -1.29 -2.82 -9.49
N VAL A 15 -2.22 -2.81 -8.54
CA VAL A 15 -2.06 -3.44 -7.22
C VAL A 15 -3.33 -4.18 -6.83
N ALA A 16 -3.20 -5.19 -5.97
CA ALA A 16 -4.34 -5.80 -5.29
C ALA A 16 -4.26 -5.53 -3.79
N ILE A 17 -5.35 -5.10 -3.19
CA ILE A 17 -5.45 -4.75 -1.78
C ILE A 17 -6.40 -5.72 -1.11
N GLU A 18 -5.90 -6.41 -0.10
CA GLU A 18 -6.70 -7.23 0.80
C GLU A 18 -6.98 -6.43 2.07
N LEU A 19 -8.26 -6.28 2.40
CA LEU A 19 -8.71 -5.63 3.62
C LEU A 19 -8.82 -6.64 4.77
N LYS A 20 -8.82 -6.14 6.00
CA LYS A 20 -8.95 -6.97 7.22
C LYS A 20 -10.26 -7.74 7.33
N ASN A 21 -11.29 -7.38 6.54
CA ASN A 21 -12.56 -8.08 6.43
C ASN A 21 -12.61 -9.05 5.24
N ASP A 22 -11.44 -9.42 4.71
CA ASP A 22 -11.24 -10.36 3.59
C ASP A 22 -11.78 -9.87 2.23
N LEU A 23 -12.18 -8.60 2.12
CA LEU A 23 -12.49 -7.99 0.82
C LEU A 23 -11.20 -7.76 0.04
N ILE A 24 -11.17 -8.22 -1.21
CA ILE A 24 -10.04 -8.04 -2.13
C ILE A 24 -10.45 -7.10 -3.26
N LEU A 25 -9.70 -6.00 -3.40
CA LEU A 25 -9.86 -4.98 -4.43
C LEU A 25 -8.63 -4.98 -5.33
N THR A 26 -8.84 -5.01 -6.65
CA THR A 26 -7.78 -4.81 -7.64
C THR A 26 -7.97 -3.45 -8.30
N GLY A 27 -6.90 -2.72 -8.57
CA GLY A 27 -6.99 -1.44 -9.26
C GLY A 27 -5.62 -0.79 -9.49
N THR A 28 -5.62 0.41 -10.04
CA THR A 28 -4.40 1.21 -10.23
C THR A 28 -4.18 2.12 -9.03
N LEU A 29 -2.99 2.06 -8.41
CA LEU A 29 -2.62 2.92 -7.30
C LEU A 29 -2.47 4.37 -7.78
N HIS A 30 -3.38 5.26 -7.39
CA HIS A 30 -3.31 6.66 -7.80
C HIS A 30 -2.52 7.53 -6.81
N SER A 31 -2.82 7.40 -5.52
CA SER A 31 -2.10 8.13 -4.49
C SER A 31 -2.06 7.38 -3.16
N VAL A 32 -1.06 7.74 -2.35
CA VAL A 32 -0.87 7.28 -0.98
C VAL A 32 -0.49 8.49 -0.11
N ASP A 33 -0.91 8.49 1.15
CA ASP A 33 -0.53 9.50 2.14
C ASP A 33 0.35 8.94 3.27
N GLN A 34 0.72 9.81 4.21
CA GLN A 34 1.58 9.44 5.35
C GLN A 34 0.97 8.38 6.30
N TYR A 35 -0.35 8.23 6.30
CA TYR A 35 -1.07 7.22 7.08
C TYR A 35 -1.31 5.93 6.28
N LEU A 36 -0.73 5.85 5.08
CA LEU A 36 -0.92 4.77 4.13
C LEU A 36 -2.39 4.61 3.72
N ASN A 37 -3.17 5.70 3.73
CA ASN A 37 -4.45 5.70 3.04
C ASN A 37 -4.20 5.65 1.53
N ILE A 38 -5.03 4.91 0.81
CA ILE A 38 -4.81 4.58 -0.60
C ILE A 38 -6.00 5.02 -1.44
N HIS A 39 -5.72 5.72 -2.53
CA HIS A 39 -6.69 5.99 -3.58
C HIS A 39 -6.43 5.05 -4.76
N LEU A 40 -7.41 4.20 -5.09
CA LEU A 40 -7.40 3.33 -6.26
C LEU A 40 -8.33 3.87 -7.35
N LEU A 41 -7.88 3.74 -8.60
CA LEU A 41 -8.68 3.97 -9.82
C LEU A 41 -8.91 2.65 -10.56
N ASN A 42 -9.93 2.63 -11.42
CA ASN A 42 -10.33 1.46 -12.23
C ASN A 42 -10.46 0.19 -11.38
N VAL A 43 -11.18 0.32 -10.25
CA VAL A 43 -11.30 -0.76 -9.27
C VAL A 43 -12.18 -1.88 -9.81
N SER A 44 -11.74 -3.11 -9.55
CA SER A 44 -12.52 -4.32 -9.74
C SER A 44 -12.45 -5.16 -8.47
N ILE A 45 -13.52 -5.91 -8.21
CA ILE A 45 -13.68 -6.72 -7.01
C ILE A 45 -13.51 -8.18 -7.43
N VAL A 46 -12.67 -8.91 -6.72
CA VAL A 46 -12.36 -10.31 -7.09
C VAL A 46 -13.56 -11.23 -6.88
N SER A 47 -14.42 -10.95 -5.91
CA SER A 47 -15.65 -11.71 -5.62
C SER A 47 -16.89 -10.82 -5.63
N PRO A 48 -17.37 -10.37 -6.81
CA PRO A 48 -18.49 -9.44 -6.91
C PRO A 48 -19.80 -10.04 -6.41
N GLU A 49 -19.98 -11.36 -6.50
CA GLU A 49 -21.18 -12.06 -6.01
C GLU A 49 -21.38 -11.94 -4.50
N LYS A 50 -20.28 -11.86 -3.74
CA LYS A 50 -20.30 -11.70 -2.27
C LYS A 50 -20.59 -10.26 -1.85
N TYR A 51 -20.32 -9.30 -2.75
CA TYR A 51 -20.46 -7.87 -2.50
C TYR A 51 -21.13 -7.16 -3.69
N PRO A 52 -22.38 -7.52 -4.04
CA PRO A 52 -23.07 -6.98 -5.21
C PRO A 52 -23.23 -5.46 -5.11
N GLN A 53 -23.38 -4.91 -3.90
CA GLN A 53 -23.49 -3.47 -3.65
C GLN A 53 -22.25 -2.66 -4.05
N LEU A 54 -21.10 -3.32 -4.19
CA LEU A 54 -19.85 -2.69 -4.59
C LEU A 54 -19.61 -2.82 -6.11
N SER A 55 -20.49 -3.53 -6.83
CA SER A 55 -20.43 -3.68 -8.28
C SER A 55 -20.66 -2.32 -8.94
N GLY A 56 -19.69 -1.87 -9.76
CA GLY A 56 -19.74 -0.58 -10.46
C GLY A 56 -18.93 0.55 -9.80
N LEU A 57 -18.29 0.30 -8.65
CA LEU A 57 -17.31 1.23 -8.10
C LEU A 57 -16.09 1.34 -9.02
N LYS A 58 -15.85 2.53 -9.56
CA LYS A 58 -14.67 2.79 -10.42
C LYS A 58 -13.47 3.30 -9.63
N ASN A 59 -13.71 4.13 -8.61
CA ASN A 59 -12.67 4.75 -7.80
C ASN A 59 -12.98 4.51 -6.32
N VAL A 60 -11.97 4.17 -5.52
CA VAL A 60 -12.14 3.86 -4.10
C VAL A 60 -11.03 4.49 -3.28
N PHE A 61 -11.39 5.11 -2.16
CA PHE A 61 -10.47 5.53 -1.13
C PHE A 61 -10.52 4.56 0.05
N VAL A 62 -9.37 3.98 0.40
CA VAL A 62 -9.24 3.00 1.48
C VAL A 62 -8.41 3.61 2.60
N ARG A 63 -8.94 3.55 3.82
CA ARG A 63 -8.20 3.96 5.02
C ARG A 63 -7.08 2.95 5.33
N GLY A 64 -5.85 3.41 5.51
CA GLY A 64 -4.67 2.54 5.70
C GLY A 64 -4.82 1.56 6.87
N SER A 65 -5.54 1.95 7.93
CA SER A 65 -5.76 1.11 9.11
C SER A 65 -6.58 -0.17 8.86
N VAL A 66 -7.37 -0.23 7.77
CA VAL A 66 -8.18 -1.40 7.43
C VAL A 66 -7.51 -2.33 6.41
N VAL A 67 -6.37 -1.93 5.86
CA VAL A 67 -5.58 -2.75 4.92
C VAL A 67 -4.88 -3.86 5.70
N ARG A 68 -4.93 -5.08 5.17
CA ARG A 68 -4.16 -6.24 5.67
C ARG A 68 -2.93 -6.45 4.79
N TYR A 69 -3.11 -6.58 3.48
CA TYR A 69 -2.04 -6.80 2.52
C TYR A 69 -2.21 -5.95 1.27
N ILE A 70 -1.07 -5.61 0.64
CA ILE A 70 -1.01 -4.99 -0.68
C ILE A 70 -0.10 -5.89 -1.51
N GLN A 71 -0.68 -6.55 -2.50
CA GLN A 71 0.03 -7.39 -3.45
C GLN A 71 0.54 -6.51 -4.58
N LEU A 72 1.83 -6.66 -4.87
CA LEU A 72 2.57 -5.84 -5.82
C LEU A 72 3.15 -6.72 -6.93
N PRO A 73 3.25 -6.20 -8.17
CA PRO A 73 3.99 -6.87 -9.22
C PRO A 73 5.48 -6.94 -8.82
N SER A 74 6.09 -8.12 -8.82
CA SER A 74 7.49 -8.28 -8.42
C SER A 74 8.46 -7.46 -9.27
N GLY A 75 8.18 -7.31 -10.57
CA GLY A 75 9.01 -6.53 -11.49
C GLY A 75 8.98 -5.01 -11.27
N GLU A 76 8.06 -4.51 -10.44
CA GLU A 76 7.94 -3.09 -10.11
C GLU A 76 8.62 -2.74 -8.78
N VAL A 77 9.22 -3.72 -8.10
CA VAL A 77 9.82 -3.56 -6.77
C VAL A 77 11.33 -3.80 -6.86
N ASP A 78 12.10 -2.73 -6.70
CA ASP A 78 13.55 -2.84 -6.46
C ASP A 78 13.79 -3.26 -5.00
N VAL A 79 14.03 -4.55 -4.82
CA VAL A 79 14.23 -5.16 -3.50
C VAL A 79 15.54 -4.70 -2.85
N GLU A 80 16.60 -4.50 -3.63
CA GLU A 80 17.90 -4.07 -3.11
C GLU A 80 17.81 -2.64 -2.55
N LEU A 81 17.20 -1.73 -3.31
CA LEU A 81 16.96 -0.36 -2.87
C LEU A 81 16.09 -0.31 -1.61
N LEU A 82 15.04 -1.15 -1.55
CA LEU A 82 14.16 -1.23 -0.38
C LEU A 82 14.91 -1.77 0.86
N MET A 83 15.76 -2.79 0.69
CA MET A 83 16.59 -3.33 1.77
C MET A 83 17.55 -2.27 2.31
N ASP A 84 18.23 -1.53 1.43
CA ASP A 84 19.17 -0.48 1.83
C ASP A 84 18.49 0.71 2.50
N ALA A 85 17.34 1.14 1.99
CA ALA A 85 16.52 2.18 2.62
C ALA A 85 16.06 1.76 4.03
N THR A 86 15.71 0.48 4.21
CA THR A 86 15.33 -0.10 5.52
C THR A 86 16.50 -0.09 6.51
N ARG A 87 17.70 -0.50 6.08
CA ARG A 87 18.91 -0.48 6.91
C ARG A 87 19.24 0.93 7.38
N LYS A 88 19.18 1.91 6.47
CA LYS A 88 19.41 3.33 6.76
C LYS A 88 18.40 3.88 7.75
N GLU A 89 17.10 3.65 7.55
CA GLU A 89 16.05 4.16 8.46
C GLU A 89 16.19 3.56 9.88
N ASN A 90 16.53 2.28 9.99
CA ASN A 90 16.75 1.62 11.28
C ASN A 90 17.99 2.14 12.02
N ALA A 91 19.08 2.46 11.31
CA ALA A 91 20.27 3.04 11.91
C ALA A 91 19.99 4.42 12.52
N VAL A 92 19.22 5.27 11.81
CA VAL A 92 18.78 6.59 12.29
C VAL A 92 17.95 6.45 13.56
N LYS A 93 16.94 5.56 13.56
CA LYS A 93 16.08 5.29 14.73
C LYS A 93 16.88 4.80 15.95
N LYS A 94 17.96 4.04 15.74
CA LYS A 94 18.83 3.56 16.83
C LYS A 94 19.64 4.70 17.45
N ASN A 95 20.13 5.64 16.64
CA ASN A 95 20.87 6.79 17.12
C ASN A 95 19.98 7.77 17.88
N GLU A 96 18.75 8.02 17.42
CA GLU A 96 17.77 8.84 18.14
C GLU A 96 17.43 8.27 19.52
N LYS A 97 17.32 6.94 19.64
CA LYS A 97 17.09 6.27 20.93
C LYS A 97 18.29 6.38 21.88
N LYS A 98 19.52 6.35 21.34
CA LYS A 98 20.74 6.51 22.15
C LYS A 98 20.95 7.94 22.65
N VAL A 99 20.51 8.95 21.90
CA VAL A 99 20.64 10.36 22.30
C VAL A 99 19.60 10.76 23.35
N LYS A 100 18.48 10.02 23.45
CA LYS A 100 17.38 10.28 24.40
C LYS A 100 17.45 9.44 25.68
N ALA A 101 18.45 8.56 25.81
CA ALA A 101 18.70 7.73 26.99
C ALA A 101 19.93 8.26 27.72
#